data_AF-A0A8E2H9M9-F1
#
_entry.id   AF-A0A8E2H9M9-F1
#
_cell.length_a   1.000
_cell.length_b   1.000
_cell.length_c   1.000
_cell.angle_alpha   90.00
_cell.angle_beta   90.00
_cell.angle_gamma   90.00
#
_symmetry.space_group_name_H-M   'P 1'
#
loop_
_entity.id
_entity.type
_entity.pdbx_description
1 polymer ?
#
loop_
_entity_poly.entity_id
_entity_poly.type
_entity_poly.pdbx_seq_one_letter_code
_entity_poly.pdbx_strand_id
1 'polypeptide(L)'
;MSAAPAGAQPASSDAKLFAQQCGACHSTKPDENRVGPSLAGIMGRPAGKQAGFNYSPALKKSTIKWSPATLERWLTDSSQTIPGSVMNFRQADAAKRKAIIDYLSTLTAK
;
A
#
# COMPACT_ATOMS: atom_id res chain seq x y z
N MET A 1 16.75 7.33 30.97
CA MET A 1 16.89 6.67 29.65
C MET A 1 15.49 6.34 29.16
N SER A 2 14.91 7.21 28.33
CA SER A 2 13.56 7.01 27.81
C SER A 2 13.60 5.91 26.75
N ALA A 3 12.94 4.78 27.03
CA ALA A 3 12.73 3.73 26.05
C ALA A 3 11.74 4.24 24.99
N ALA A 4 12.20 4.34 23.74
CA ALA A 4 11.33 4.55 22.59
C ALA A 4 10.38 3.35 22.44
N PRO A 5 9.12 3.54 22.02
CA PRO A 5 8.24 2.42 21.75
C PRO A 5 8.84 1.57 20.63
N ALA A 6 8.87 0.26 20.85
CA ALA A 6 9.30 -0.73 19.86
C ALA A 6 8.44 -0.58 18.60
N GLY A 7 9.02 0.01 17.55
CA GLY A 7 8.46 -0.07 16.20
C GLY A 7 8.44 -1.55 15.82
N ALA A 8 7.26 -2.15 15.76
CA ALA A 8 7.08 -3.54 15.37
C ALA A 8 7.82 -3.80 14.04
N GLN A 9 8.89 -4.59 14.10
CA GLN A 9 9.51 -5.11 12.89
C GLN A 9 8.50 -6.06 12.24
N PRO A 10 8.22 -5.93 10.93
CA PRO A 10 7.27 -6.81 10.26
C PRO A 10 7.79 -8.23 10.36
N ALA A 11 6.89 -9.16 10.65
CA ALA A 11 7.25 -10.56 10.69
C ALA A 11 7.61 -11.03 9.27
N SER A 12 8.47 -12.05 9.15
CA SER A 12 8.79 -12.69 7.87
C SER A 12 7.52 -13.15 7.10
N SER A 13 6.46 -13.47 7.85
CA SER A 13 5.12 -13.77 7.32
C SER A 13 4.48 -12.61 6.57
N ASP A 14 4.75 -11.37 6.96
CA ASP A 14 4.09 -10.18 6.42
C ASP A 14 4.62 -9.87 5.02
N ALA A 15 5.94 -9.96 4.85
CA ALA A 15 6.60 -9.87 3.55
C ALA A 15 6.14 -10.99 2.61
N LYS A 16 5.99 -12.22 3.12
CA LYS A 16 5.47 -13.36 2.35
C LYS A 16 4.01 -13.13 1.92
N LEU A 17 3.17 -12.64 2.82
CA LEU A 17 1.77 -12.33 2.53
C LEU A 17 1.65 -11.23 1.47
N PHE A 18 2.45 -10.17 1.59
CA PHE A 18 2.54 -9.13 0.58
C PHE A 18 2.97 -9.69 -0.77
N ALA A 19 4.02 -10.52 -0.81
CA ALA A 19 4.48 -11.13 -2.06
C ALA A 19 3.37 -11.96 -2.73
N GLN A 20 2.58 -12.70 -1.95
CA GLN A 20 1.47 -13.52 -2.44
C GLN A 20 0.28 -12.69 -2.97
N GLN A 21 -0.09 -11.61 -2.29
CA GLN A 21 -1.30 -10.84 -2.64
C GLN A 21 -1.04 -9.62 -3.54
N CYS A 22 0.17 -9.06 -3.47
CA CYS A 22 0.50 -7.77 -4.09
C CYS A 22 1.68 -7.89 -5.05
N GLY A 23 2.60 -8.84 -4.82
CA GLY A 23 3.88 -8.94 -5.53
C GLY A 23 3.78 -9.17 -7.04
N ALA A 24 2.70 -9.80 -7.50
CA ALA A 24 2.43 -10.00 -8.92
C ALA A 24 2.21 -8.67 -9.67
N CYS A 25 1.58 -7.69 -9.00
CA CYS A 25 1.21 -6.42 -9.62
C CYS A 25 2.10 -5.26 -9.20
N HIS A 26 2.79 -5.35 -8.06
CA HIS A 26 3.52 -4.24 -7.47
C HIS A 26 4.96 -4.62 -7.14
N SER A 27 5.89 -3.70 -7.43
CA SER A 27 7.25 -3.76 -6.89
C SER A 27 7.37 -2.98 -5.59
N THR A 28 8.36 -3.35 -4.79
CA THR A 28 8.81 -2.62 -3.60
C THR A 28 10.08 -1.81 -3.87
N LYS A 29 10.64 -1.87 -5.08
CA LYS A 29 11.80 -1.08 -5.50
C LYS A 29 11.34 0.27 -6.06
N PRO A 30 12.04 1.38 -5.75
CA PRO A 30 11.75 2.69 -6.33
C PRO A 30 11.70 2.63 -7.85
N ASP A 31 10.74 3.36 -8.44
CA ASP A 31 10.54 3.53 -9.89
C ASP A 31 10.35 2.25 -10.73
N GLU A 32 10.28 1.08 -10.10
CA GLU A 32 9.99 -0.19 -10.77
C GLU A 32 8.48 -0.43 -10.80
N ASN A 33 7.80 0.11 -11.82
CA ASN A 33 6.38 -0.13 -12.03
C ASN A 33 6.13 -1.47 -12.72
N ARG A 34 4.97 -2.08 -12.45
CA ARG A 34 4.48 -3.31 -13.12
C ARG A 34 3.04 -3.07 -13.60
N VAL A 35 2.14 -4.00 -13.34
CA VAL A 35 0.69 -3.80 -13.55
C VAL A 35 0.18 -2.64 -12.69
N GLY A 36 0.69 -2.50 -11.48
CA GLY A 36 0.51 -1.37 -10.58
C GLY A 36 1.81 -0.57 -10.39
N PRO A 37 1.72 0.63 -9.78
CA PRO A 37 2.90 1.44 -9.47
C PRO A 37 3.78 0.77 -8.41
N SER A 38 5.04 1.21 -8.32
CA SER A 38 5.89 0.91 -7.17
C SER A 38 5.26 1.37 -5.84
N LEU A 39 5.35 0.51 -4.83
CA LEU A 39 4.91 0.78 -3.45
C LEU A 39 6.07 1.18 -2.54
N ALA A 40 7.27 1.39 -3.10
CA ALA A 40 8.38 1.98 -2.37
C ALA A 40 7.97 3.34 -1.79
N GLY A 41 8.26 3.56 -0.51
CA GLY A 41 7.98 4.83 0.15
C GLY A 41 6.50 5.18 0.26
N ILE A 42 5.56 4.22 0.15
CA ILE A 42 4.13 4.53 -0.01
C ILE A 42 3.55 5.38 1.14
N MET A 43 4.06 5.24 2.35
CA MET A 43 3.55 5.98 3.51
C MET A 43 3.67 7.50 3.34
N GLY A 44 2.55 8.19 3.53
CA GLY A 44 2.40 9.63 3.35
C GLY A 44 2.20 10.09 1.91
N ARG A 45 2.43 9.22 0.91
CA ARG A 45 2.33 9.60 -0.51
C ARG A 45 0.88 9.88 -0.92
N PRO A 46 0.64 10.94 -1.72
CA PRO A 46 -0.67 11.16 -2.32
C PRO A 46 -1.06 10.05 -3.30
N ALA A 47 -2.30 9.58 -3.23
CA ALA A 47 -2.84 8.57 -4.11
C ALA A 47 -2.84 9.05 -5.58
N GLY A 48 -2.37 8.21 -6.50
CA GLY A 48 -2.44 8.50 -7.93
C GLY A 48 -1.50 9.59 -8.44
N LYS A 49 -0.45 9.96 -7.69
CA LYS A 49 0.45 11.07 -8.02
C LYS A 49 1.92 10.69 -8.28
N GLN A 50 2.30 9.41 -8.24
CA GLN A 50 3.68 9.04 -8.61
C GLN A 50 3.94 9.38 -10.08
N ALA A 51 5.13 9.91 -10.36
CA ALA A 51 5.59 10.00 -11.74
C ALA A 51 5.78 8.60 -12.34
N GLY A 52 5.72 8.51 -13.67
CA GLY A 52 6.05 7.28 -14.40
C GLY A 52 5.00 6.16 -14.37
N PHE A 53 3.81 6.39 -13.81
CA PHE A 53 2.71 5.42 -13.85
C PHE A 53 1.39 6.06 -14.32
N ASN A 54 0.67 5.37 -15.21
CA ASN A 54 -0.63 5.85 -15.70
C ASN A 54 -1.78 5.37 -14.80
N TYR A 55 -2.17 6.23 -13.87
CA TYR A 55 -3.29 5.98 -12.96
C TYR A 55 -4.66 6.13 -13.62
N SER A 56 -5.68 5.47 -13.04
CA SER A 56 -7.06 5.69 -13.41
C SER A 56 -7.49 7.14 -13.12
N PRO A 57 -8.45 7.71 -13.88
CA PRO A 57 -8.95 9.06 -13.62
C PRO A 57 -9.46 9.25 -12.19
N ALA A 58 -10.12 8.23 -11.62
CA ALA A 58 -10.61 8.27 -10.24
C ALA A 58 -9.47 8.38 -9.23
N LEU A 59 -8.43 7.56 -9.38
CA LEU A 59 -7.29 7.56 -8.46
C LEU A 59 -6.48 8.86 -8.59
N LYS A 60 -6.34 9.43 -9.80
CA LYS A 60 -5.72 10.75 -10.04
C LYS A 60 -6.47 11.89 -9.35
N LYS A 61 -7.79 11.81 -9.23
CA LYS A 61 -8.65 12.83 -8.61
C LYS A 61 -8.77 12.67 -7.09
N SER A 62 -8.33 11.53 -6.55
CA SER A 62 -8.38 11.28 -5.12
C SER A 62 -7.57 12.30 -4.32
N THR A 63 -8.09 12.69 -3.17
CA THR A 63 -7.41 13.54 -2.17
C THR A 63 -6.76 12.72 -1.06
N ILE A 64 -6.82 11.39 -1.15
CA ILE A 64 -6.25 10.48 -0.15
C ILE A 64 -4.72 10.60 -0.14
N LYS A 65 -4.17 10.66 1.08
CA LYS A 65 -2.76 10.36 1.36
C LYS A 65 -2.68 9.00 2.03
N TRP A 66 -1.75 8.16 1.60
CA TRP A 66 -1.62 6.81 2.14
C TRP A 66 -1.09 6.85 3.57
N SER A 67 -1.95 6.48 4.51
CA SER A 67 -1.67 6.21 5.91
C SER A 67 -2.17 4.80 6.26
N PRO A 68 -1.84 4.25 7.46
CA PRO A 68 -2.36 2.96 7.87
C PRO A 68 -3.90 2.92 7.81
N ALA A 69 -4.56 4.00 8.24
CA ALA A 69 -6.01 4.08 8.25
C ALA A 69 -6.63 4.14 6.85
N THR A 70 -6.01 4.85 5.90
CA THR A 70 -6.53 4.89 4.52
C THR A 70 -6.23 3.60 3.77
N LEU A 71 -5.08 2.97 4.05
CA LEU A 71 -4.75 1.67 3.49
C LEU A 71 -5.68 0.58 4.03
N GLU A 72 -6.06 0.64 5.30
CA GLU A 72 -7.05 -0.27 5.89
C GLU A 72 -8.39 -0.20 5.15
N ARG A 73 -8.90 1.00 4.88
CA ARG A 73 -10.13 1.19 4.07
C ARG A 73 -9.94 0.68 2.64
N TRP A 74 -8.83 1.07 2.02
CA TRP A 74 -8.49 0.68 0.65
C TRP A 74 -8.40 -0.84 0.46
N LEU A 75 -7.74 -1.54 1.39
CA LEU A 75 -7.57 -2.98 1.34
C LEU A 75 -8.85 -3.73 1.75
N THR A 76 -9.72 -3.11 2.55
CA THR A 76 -11.05 -3.65 2.86
C THR A 76 -11.88 -3.74 1.58
N ASP A 77 -11.98 -2.64 0.83
CA ASP A 77 -12.62 -2.61 -0.48
C ASP A 77 -12.17 -1.38 -1.26
N SER A 78 -11.33 -1.60 -2.27
CA SER A 78 -10.78 -0.52 -3.11
C SER A 78 -11.86 0.13 -4.00
N SER A 79 -12.85 -0.66 -4.44
CA SER A 79 -13.94 -0.18 -5.30
C SER A 79 -14.91 0.73 -4.54
N GLN A 80 -15.12 0.47 -3.25
CA GLN A 80 -15.88 1.36 -2.37
C GLN A 80 -15.07 2.59 -1.94
N THR A 81 -13.77 2.40 -1.69
CA THR A 81 -12.91 3.50 -1.20
C THR A 81 -12.64 4.54 -2.28
N ILE A 82 -12.37 4.12 -3.52
CA ILE A 82 -12.23 5.01 -4.68
C ILE A 82 -12.96 4.38 -5.88
N PRO A 83 -14.26 4.65 -6.04
CA PRO A 83 -15.05 4.16 -7.17
C PRO A 83 -14.42 4.56 -8.51
N GLY A 84 -14.29 3.59 -9.42
CA GLY A 84 -13.62 3.78 -10.72
C GLY A 84 -12.09 3.67 -10.67
N SER A 85 -11.51 3.22 -9.56
CA SER A 85 -10.15 2.68 -9.56
C SER A 85 -10.06 1.43 -10.45
N VAL A 86 -8.97 1.32 -11.21
CA VAL A 86 -8.67 0.12 -12.01
C VAL A 86 -8.19 -1.04 -11.14
N MET A 87 -7.53 -0.74 -10.01
CA MET A 87 -7.20 -1.77 -9.02
C MET A 87 -8.48 -2.16 -8.27
N ASN A 88 -8.98 -3.37 -8.55
CA ASN A 88 -10.09 -3.98 -7.83
C ASN A 88 -9.55 -5.07 -6.89
N PHE A 89 -9.30 -4.66 -5.65
CA PHE A 89 -8.80 -5.49 -4.57
C PHE A 89 -9.74 -5.42 -3.36
N ARG A 90 -9.88 -6.57 -2.68
CA ARG A 90 -10.62 -6.73 -1.44
C ARG A 90 -9.98 -7.83 -0.59
N GLN A 91 -9.69 -7.51 0.67
CA GLN A 91 -9.22 -8.46 1.67
C GLN A 91 -10.14 -8.40 2.89
N ALA A 92 -10.94 -9.45 3.08
CA ALA A 92 -11.92 -9.51 4.17
C ALA A 92 -11.28 -9.68 5.55
N ASP A 93 -10.13 -10.37 5.61
CA ASP A 93 -9.44 -10.66 6.87
C ASP A 93 -8.63 -9.44 7.35
N ALA A 94 -9.04 -8.90 8.51
CA ALA A 94 -8.41 -7.74 9.12
C ALA A 94 -6.95 -7.99 9.54
N ALA A 95 -6.62 -9.20 9.99
CA ALA A 95 -5.26 -9.54 10.37
C ALA A 95 -4.34 -9.53 9.13
N LYS A 96 -4.83 -10.02 7.99
CA LYS A 96 -4.09 -9.97 6.72
C LYS A 96 -3.91 -8.55 6.20
N ARG A 97 -4.94 -7.70 6.30
CA ARG A 97 -4.80 -6.27 5.95
C ARG A 97 -3.75 -5.61 6.83
N LYS A 98 -3.81 -5.83 8.14
CA LYS A 98 -2.83 -5.30 9.09
C LYS A 98 -1.41 -5.74 8.73
N ALA A 99 -1.18 -7.03 8.48
CA ALA A 99 0.14 -7.54 8.09
C ALA A 99 0.66 -6.90 6.79
N ILE A 100 -0.20 -6.71 5.78
CA ILE A 100 0.18 -5.99 4.56
C ILE A 100 0.56 -4.53 4.87
N ILE A 101 -0.21 -3.84 5.70
CA ILE A 101 0.03 -2.43 6.09
C ILE A 101 1.33 -2.30 6.89
N ASP A 102 1.58 -3.22 7.83
CA ASP A 102 2.80 -3.26 8.62
C ASP A 102 4.02 -3.42 7.70
N TYR A 103 3.95 -4.34 6.74
CA TYR A 103 5.01 -4.51 5.74
C TYR A 103 5.20 -3.25 4.87
N LEU A 104 4.12 -2.68 4.32
CA LEU A 104 4.18 -1.44 3.53
C LEU A 104 4.78 -0.28 4.31
N SER A 105 4.55 -0.23 5.62
CA SER A 105 5.09 0.80 6.50
C SER A 105 6.61 0.74 6.63
N THR A 106 7.22 -0.41 6.32
CA THR A 106 8.69 -0.56 6.31
C THR A 106 9.35 -0.20 4.99
N LEU A 107 8.56 -0.04 3.92
CA LEU A 107 9.06 0.39 2.62
C LEU A 107 9.32 1.89 2.68
N THR A 108 10.40 2.31 3.34
CA THR A 108 10.81 3.72 3.32
C THR A 108 11.36 4.09 1.94
N ALA A 109 11.08 5.31 1.49
CA ALA A 109 11.78 5.86 0.34
C ALA A 109 13.24 6.07 0.76
N LYS A 110 14.17 5.41 0.08
CA LYS A 110 15.59 5.76 0.13
C LYS A 110 15.88 6.84 -0.88
#